data_AF-A0A7W2A0G3-F1
#
_entry.id   AF-A0A7W2A0G3-F1
#
_cell.length_a   1.000
_cell.length_b   1.000
_cell.length_c   1.000
_cell.angle_alpha   90.00
_cell.angle_beta   90.00
_cell.angle_gamma   90.00
#
_symmetry.space_group_name_H-M   'P 1'
#
loop_
_entity.id
_entity.type
_entity.pdbx_description
1 polymer ?
#
loop_
_entity_poly.entity_id
_entity_poly.type
_entity_poly.pdbx_seq_one_letter_code
_entity_poly.pdbx_strand_id
1 'polypeptide(L)'
;LDDQSIAYQYIMFGKGASVFRLLRDTLGEQKFNQLLRNFLQQYRGKNASIDDFEKLASQVAGVPMRYFFARWVEGTGVPEFTADYQIIRTRGGKFVTRGTVKQNYDNLRLPVEVQLRAEGEGESKIVKIDVEDASADFNIESSGKPLEVVIDPNFKLLRISQDLRVSSIARRGIEQFREGNYVEAQQQFEAALKLDRSNSWIYYHLGLLFLEQRNYDLAIDNFKAVLGGTLRPAWLAVWANIKMGNAYDAKGDRPRAVAAYKRAETLGDNYDKAQEAVKKYQATPYDPREKTNATAVK
;
A
#
# COMPACT_ATOMS: atom_id res chain seq x y z
N LEU A 1 -5.74 -16.71 -8.05
CA LEU A 1 -4.82 -15.56 -8.14
C LEU A 1 -4.03 -15.75 -9.41
N ASP A 2 -4.10 -14.79 -10.33
CA ASP A 2 -3.26 -14.80 -11.53
C ASP A 2 -1.79 -14.79 -11.09
N ASP A 3 -1.02 -15.77 -11.56
CA ASP A 3 0.37 -16.05 -11.19
C ASP A 3 1.36 -14.94 -11.63
N GLN A 4 0.86 -13.99 -12.42
CA GLN A 4 1.54 -12.77 -12.84
C GLN A 4 1.17 -11.54 -12.00
N SER A 5 0.19 -11.63 -11.09
CA SER A 5 -0.25 -10.46 -10.33
C SER A 5 0.84 -9.96 -9.38
N ILE A 6 1.01 -8.64 -9.27
CA ILE A 6 1.95 -8.00 -8.32
C ILE A 6 1.70 -8.49 -6.89
N ALA A 7 0.43 -8.76 -6.53
CA ALA A 7 0.06 -9.38 -5.27
C ALA A 7 0.63 -10.80 -5.13
N TYR A 8 0.54 -11.65 -6.16
CA TYR A 8 1.13 -12.98 -6.17
C TYR A 8 2.66 -12.94 -6.12
N GLN A 9 3.32 -12.06 -6.89
CA GLN A 9 4.80 -11.93 -6.85
C GLN A 9 5.30 -11.42 -5.49
N TYR A 10 4.59 -10.47 -4.86
CA TYR A 10 4.92 -9.97 -3.53
C TYR A 10 4.70 -11.02 -2.44
N ILE A 11 3.60 -11.79 -2.53
CA ILE A 11 3.28 -12.87 -1.61
C ILE A 11 4.17 -14.10 -1.81
N MET A 12 4.65 -14.40 -3.03
CA MET A 12 5.51 -15.56 -3.27
C MET A 12 6.99 -15.27 -3.00
N PHE A 13 7.53 -14.17 -3.54
CA PHE A 13 8.97 -13.88 -3.42
C PHE A 13 9.30 -13.04 -2.18
N GLY A 14 8.47 -12.04 -1.86
CA GLY A 14 8.67 -11.19 -0.68
C GLY A 14 8.45 -11.96 0.62
N LYS A 15 7.35 -12.71 0.70
CA LYS A 15 7.03 -13.52 1.88
C LYS A 15 8.10 -14.57 2.17
N GLY A 16 8.56 -15.31 1.16
CA GLY A 16 9.57 -16.36 1.35
C GLY A 16 10.83 -15.83 2.05
N ALA A 17 11.40 -14.73 1.55
CA ALA A 17 12.58 -14.11 2.16
C ALA A 17 12.33 -13.61 3.59
N SER A 18 11.16 -12.99 3.84
CA SER A 18 10.77 -12.58 5.19
C SER A 18 10.59 -13.77 6.15
N VAL A 19 10.03 -14.89 5.69
CA VAL A 19 9.89 -16.11 6.49
C VAL A 19 11.28 -16.65 6.89
N PHE A 20 12.25 -16.68 5.98
CA PHE A 20 13.62 -17.08 6.32
C PHE A 20 14.25 -16.13 7.36
N ARG A 21 14.02 -14.82 7.23
CA ARG A 21 14.50 -13.84 8.21
C ARG A 21 13.85 -14.05 9.58
N LEU A 22 12.53 -14.20 9.63
CA LEU A 22 11.79 -14.49 10.86
C LEU A 22 12.25 -15.79 11.51
N LEU A 23 12.51 -16.83 10.71
CA LEU A 23 13.05 -18.10 11.20
C LEU A 23 14.47 -17.92 11.76
N ARG A 24 15.32 -17.13 11.12
CA ARG A 24 16.66 -16.77 11.64
C ARG A 24 16.57 -16.05 12.98
N ASP A 25 15.67 -15.07 13.10
CA ASP A 25 15.49 -14.31 14.33
C ASP A 25 14.91 -15.20 15.44
N THR A 26 14.02 -16.14 15.08
CA THR A 26 13.42 -17.11 16.02
C THR A 26 14.44 -18.13 16.53
N LEU A 27 15.28 -18.68 15.64
CA LEU A 27 16.28 -19.70 16.01
C LEU A 27 17.55 -19.10 16.60
N GLY A 28 17.85 -17.84 16.27
CA GLY A 28 19.17 -17.25 16.41
C GLY A 28 20.11 -17.66 15.26
N GLU A 29 21.07 -16.79 14.96
CA GLU A 29 21.95 -16.91 13.78
C GLU A 29 22.73 -18.22 13.71
N GLN A 30 23.27 -18.70 14.84
CA GLN A 30 24.07 -19.94 14.86
C GLN A 30 23.23 -21.17 14.48
N LYS A 31 22.08 -21.35 15.13
CA LYS A 31 21.15 -22.45 14.84
C LYS A 31 20.58 -22.35 13.44
N PHE A 32 20.26 -21.14 12.97
CA PHE A 32 19.80 -20.94 11.60
C PHE A 32 20.84 -21.35 10.56
N ASN A 33 22.10 -20.94 10.75
CA ASN A 33 23.20 -21.34 9.85
C ASN A 33 23.44 -22.85 9.89
N GLN A 34 23.32 -23.49 11.06
CA GLN A 34 23.36 -24.94 11.20
C GLN A 34 22.22 -25.61 10.43
N LEU A 35 20.98 -25.12 10.56
CA LEU A 35 19.82 -25.62 9.82
C LEU A 35 20.06 -25.61 8.30
N LEU A 36 20.53 -24.49 7.75
CA LEU A 36 20.81 -24.37 6.31
C LEU A 36 21.90 -25.35 5.85
N ARG A 37 22.98 -25.50 6.64
CA ARG A 37 24.03 -26.48 6.34
C ARG A 37 23.51 -27.91 6.36
N ASN A 38 22.76 -28.28 7.40
CA ASN A 38 22.19 -29.61 7.55
C ASN A 38 21.24 -29.94 6.39
N PHE A 39 20.37 -28.98 6.02
CA PHE A 39 19.44 -29.14 4.91
C PHE A 39 20.17 -29.37 3.58
N LEU A 40 21.13 -28.51 3.24
CA LEU A 40 21.91 -28.65 2.00
C LEU A 40 22.72 -29.95 1.96
N GLN A 41 23.25 -30.40 3.09
CA GLN A 41 24.00 -31.65 3.17
C GLN A 41 23.08 -32.88 2.99
N GLN A 42 21.93 -32.90 3.65
CA GLN A 42 21.02 -34.04 3.64
C GLN A 42 20.28 -34.21 2.31
N TYR A 43 19.89 -33.10 1.68
CA TYR A 43 19.07 -33.08 0.46
C TYR A 43 19.86 -32.70 -0.80
N ARG A 44 21.19 -32.73 -0.75
CA ARG A 44 22.03 -32.51 -1.94
C ARG A 44 21.65 -33.48 -3.07
N GLY A 45 21.21 -32.95 -4.20
CA GLY A 45 20.81 -33.75 -5.38
C GLY A 45 19.52 -34.55 -5.19
N LYS A 46 18.70 -34.22 -4.19
CA LYS A 46 17.42 -34.87 -3.90
C LYS A 46 16.30 -33.83 -3.87
N ASN A 47 15.05 -34.28 -4.05
CA ASN A 47 13.88 -33.45 -3.81
C ASN A 47 13.64 -33.33 -2.29
N ALA A 48 13.19 -32.16 -1.85
CA ALA A 48 12.84 -31.89 -0.46
C ALA A 48 11.51 -31.12 -0.41
N SER A 49 10.69 -31.42 0.59
CA SER A 49 9.42 -30.74 0.85
C SER A 49 9.53 -29.69 1.95
N ILE A 50 8.47 -28.90 2.14
CA ILE A 50 8.34 -27.98 3.28
C ILE A 50 8.35 -28.77 4.59
N ASP A 51 7.68 -29.94 4.64
CA ASP A 51 7.64 -30.81 5.81
C ASP A 51 9.04 -31.32 6.19
N ASP A 52 9.89 -31.60 5.20
CA ASP A 52 11.28 -32.02 5.44
C ASP A 52 12.11 -30.90 6.06
N PHE A 53 11.92 -29.67 5.59
CA PHE A 53 12.57 -28.49 6.14
C PHE A 53 12.05 -28.17 7.56
N GLU A 54 10.74 -28.31 7.81
CA GLU A 54 10.12 -28.15 9.13
C GLU A 54 10.67 -29.16 10.15
N LYS A 55 10.80 -30.42 9.76
CA LYS A 55 11.38 -31.47 10.62
C LYS A 55 12.81 -31.14 11.03
N LEU A 56 13.64 -30.72 10.08
CA LEU A 56 15.02 -30.29 10.35
C LEU A 56 15.07 -29.04 11.23
N ALA A 57 14.20 -28.06 10.98
CA ALA A 57 14.10 -26.86 11.80
C ALA A 57 13.73 -27.22 13.25
N SER A 58 12.78 -28.13 13.44
CA SER A 58 12.38 -28.62 14.78
C SER A 58 13.52 -29.34 15.51
N GLN A 59 14.29 -30.16 14.79
CA GLN A 59 15.47 -30.84 15.35
C GLN A 59 16.55 -29.85 15.80
N VAL A 60 16.86 -28.84 14.98
CA VAL A 60 17.88 -27.83 15.30
C VAL A 60 17.39 -26.87 16.40
N ALA A 61 16.09 -26.54 16.41
CA ALA A 61 15.49 -25.72 17.45
C ALA A 61 15.53 -26.43 18.82
N GLY A 62 15.28 -27.75 18.82
CA GLY A 62 15.06 -28.57 20.01
C GLY A 62 13.59 -28.56 20.49
N VAL A 63 12.69 -27.94 19.72
CA VAL A 63 11.25 -27.84 20.00
C VAL A 63 10.46 -27.98 18.69
N PRO A 64 9.19 -28.43 18.73
CA PRO A 64 8.36 -28.51 17.53
C PRO A 64 8.14 -27.13 16.89
N MET A 65 8.48 -26.99 15.61
CA MET A 65 8.35 -25.73 14.88
C MET A 65 7.04 -25.62 14.08
N ARG A 66 6.10 -26.57 14.22
CA ARG A 66 4.84 -26.59 13.46
C ARG A 66 4.06 -25.28 13.54
N TYR A 67 4.02 -24.65 14.72
CA TYR A 67 3.35 -23.37 14.92
C TYR A 67 3.88 -22.28 13.96
N PHE A 68 5.19 -22.28 13.69
CA PHE A 68 5.83 -21.33 12.81
C PHE A 68 5.45 -21.60 11.35
N PHE A 69 5.58 -22.85 10.89
CA PHE A 69 5.34 -23.20 9.49
C PHE A 69 3.86 -23.09 9.12
N ALA A 70 2.97 -23.59 9.97
CA ALA A 70 1.53 -23.44 9.77
C ALA A 70 1.10 -21.97 9.66
N ARG A 71 1.74 -21.07 10.44
CA ARG A 71 1.41 -19.65 10.42
C ARG A 71 2.05 -18.91 9.24
N TRP A 72 3.35 -19.08 9.04
CA TRP A 72 4.15 -18.20 8.20
C TRP A 72 4.40 -18.75 6.80
N VAL A 73 4.37 -20.07 6.63
CA VAL A 73 4.52 -20.70 5.32
C VAL A 73 3.14 -20.97 4.73
N GLU A 74 2.31 -21.72 5.46
CA GLU A 74 0.99 -22.18 4.99
C GLU A 74 -0.10 -21.10 5.14
N GLY A 75 -0.02 -20.26 6.18
CA GLY A 75 -1.02 -19.22 6.44
C GLY A 75 -1.07 -18.14 5.35
N THR A 76 -2.28 -17.68 5.02
CA THR A 76 -2.52 -16.77 3.88
C THR A 76 -2.51 -15.29 4.22
N GLY A 77 -2.42 -14.93 5.51
CA GLY A 77 -2.44 -13.53 5.94
C GLY A 77 -1.11 -13.06 6.53
N VAL A 78 -0.96 -11.74 6.55
CA VAL A 78 0.22 -11.04 7.03
C VAL A 78 -0.20 -10.21 8.25
N PRO A 79 0.55 -10.23 9.37
CA PRO A 79 0.19 -9.41 10.52
C PRO A 79 0.19 -7.94 10.19
N GLU A 80 -0.87 -7.28 10.64
CA GLU A 80 -1.02 -5.84 10.54
C GLU A 80 -0.85 -5.25 11.93
N PHE A 81 -0.01 -4.22 12.03
CA PHE A 81 0.23 -3.52 13.28
C PHE A 81 -0.31 -2.11 13.23
N THR A 82 -0.89 -1.66 14.34
CA THR A 82 -1.29 -0.28 14.58
C THR A 82 -0.79 0.16 15.95
N ALA A 83 -0.62 1.47 16.16
CA ALA A 83 -0.25 2.02 17.46
C ALA A 83 -1.17 3.18 17.79
N ASP A 84 -1.85 3.09 18.93
CA ASP A 84 -2.58 4.19 19.55
C ASP A 84 -1.74 4.72 20.72
N TYR A 85 -1.51 6.03 20.79
CA TYR A 85 -0.67 6.60 21.85
C TYR A 85 -1.06 8.02 22.25
N GLN A 86 -0.64 8.40 23.45
CA GLN A 86 -0.79 9.73 24.01
C GLN A 86 0.56 10.28 24.44
N ILE A 87 0.74 11.58 24.27
CA ILE A 87 1.95 12.31 24.67
C ILE A 87 1.61 13.12 25.92
N ILE A 88 2.32 12.87 27.01
CA ILE A 88 2.12 13.54 28.29
C ILE A 88 3.37 14.36 28.60
N ARG A 89 3.21 15.68 28.80
CA ARG A 89 4.30 16.53 29.28
C ARG A 89 4.43 16.40 30.80
N THR A 90 5.62 16.07 31.25
CA THR A 90 5.96 15.96 32.68
C THR A 90 6.24 17.31 33.30
N ARG A 91 6.12 17.40 34.64
CA ARG A 91 6.47 18.63 35.40
C ARG A 91 7.94 19.03 35.23
N GLY A 92 8.83 18.07 34.96
CA GLY A 92 10.25 18.31 34.71
C GLY A 92 10.58 18.74 33.28
N GLY A 93 9.58 19.06 32.45
CA GLY A 93 9.78 19.54 31.08
C GLY A 93 9.99 18.45 30.01
N LYS A 94 10.19 17.18 30.42
CA LYS A 94 10.26 16.01 29.53
C LYS A 94 8.88 15.57 29.04
N PHE A 95 8.84 14.66 28.08
CA PHE A 95 7.64 14.03 27.54
C PHE A 95 7.66 12.53 27.78
N VAL A 96 6.47 11.96 27.96
CA VAL A 96 6.22 10.52 28.07
C VAL A 96 5.22 10.15 26.99
N THR A 97 5.62 9.25 26.09
CA THR A 97 4.74 8.69 25.07
C THR A 97 4.30 7.31 25.51
N ARG A 98 3.03 7.21 25.91
CA ARG A 98 2.40 5.95 26.35
C ARG A 98 1.41 5.50 25.30
N GLY A 99 1.50 4.24 24.89
CA GLY A 99 0.59 3.70 23.90
C GLY A 99 0.52 2.19 23.92
N THR A 100 -0.27 1.67 22.98
CA THR A 100 -0.51 0.25 22.80
C THR A 100 -0.31 -0.06 21.32
N VAL A 101 0.58 -1.01 21.03
CA VAL A 101 0.65 -1.64 19.72
C VAL A 101 -0.39 -2.73 19.66
N LYS A 102 -1.18 -2.76 18.60
CA LYS A 102 -2.20 -3.78 18.33
C LYS A 102 -1.85 -4.54 17.07
N GLN A 103 -2.18 -5.83 17.05
CA GLN A 103 -2.10 -6.68 15.87
C GLN A 103 -3.44 -7.38 15.59
N ASN A 104 -3.64 -7.79 14.33
CA ASN A 104 -4.87 -8.46 13.87
C ASN A 104 -4.87 -9.99 14.05
N TYR A 105 -3.92 -10.53 14.81
CA TYR A 105 -3.82 -11.96 15.12
C TYR A 105 -3.90 -12.19 16.62
N ASP A 106 -4.75 -13.14 17.01
CA ASP A 106 -4.75 -13.68 18.35
C ASP A 106 -3.67 -14.77 18.48
N ASN A 107 -3.04 -14.86 19.66
CA ASN A 107 -2.03 -15.86 20.01
C ASN A 107 -0.78 -15.88 19.08
N LEU A 108 -0.41 -14.73 18.51
CA LEU A 108 0.79 -14.61 17.69
C LEU A 108 1.87 -13.83 18.44
N ARG A 109 2.83 -14.53 19.05
CA ARG A 109 3.94 -13.87 19.72
C ARG A 109 4.96 -13.31 18.73
N LEU A 110 5.14 -11.98 18.70
CA LEU A 110 6.13 -11.32 17.86
C LEU A 110 6.92 -10.25 18.63
N PRO A 111 8.27 -10.26 18.55
CA PRO A 111 9.08 -9.16 19.04
C PRO A 111 8.99 -7.99 18.05
N VAL A 112 8.30 -6.92 18.44
CA VAL A 112 8.09 -5.73 17.64
C VAL A 112 9.00 -4.60 18.12
N GLU A 113 9.75 -3.97 17.20
CA GLU A 113 10.50 -2.75 17.49
C GLU A 113 9.59 -1.53 17.35
N VAL A 114 9.54 -0.67 18.36
CA VAL A 114 8.79 0.59 18.36
C VAL A 114 9.77 1.74 18.54
N GLN A 115 9.83 2.64 17.57
CA GLN A 115 10.69 3.83 17.58
C GLN A 115 9.87 5.08 17.90
N LEU A 116 10.29 5.83 18.92
CA LEU A 116 9.84 7.20 19.13
C LEU A 116 10.82 8.16 18.45
N ARG A 117 10.34 9.01 17.54
CA ARG A 117 11.10 10.13 16.98
C ARG A 117 10.68 11.42 17.68
N ALA A 118 11.64 12.20 18.16
CA ALA A 118 11.40 13.48 18.85
C ALA A 118 12.26 14.62 18.28
N GLU A 119 11.88 15.87 18.57
CA GLU A 119 12.67 17.06 18.23
C GLU A 119 14.03 17.07 18.96
N GLY A 120 15.08 17.52 18.27
CA GLY A 120 16.47 17.56 18.79
C GLY A 120 17.38 16.52 18.13
N GLU A 121 18.68 16.84 18.01
CA GLU A 121 19.65 15.93 17.39
C GLU A 121 19.72 14.59 18.13
N GLY A 122 19.40 13.50 17.41
CA GLY A 122 19.61 12.13 17.89
C GLY A 122 18.61 11.59 18.91
N GLU A 123 17.54 12.30 19.26
CA GLU A 123 16.48 11.77 20.14
C GLU A 123 15.52 10.81 19.39
N SER A 124 16.07 9.67 18.97
CA SER A 124 15.30 8.51 18.54
C SER A 124 15.53 7.37 19.53
N LYS A 125 14.47 6.93 20.21
CA LYS A 125 14.53 5.77 21.11
C LYS A 125 13.75 4.60 20.52
N ILE A 126 14.39 3.43 20.50
CA ILE A 126 13.76 2.18 20.07
C ILE A 126 13.58 1.30 21.29
N VAL A 127 12.37 0.79 21.48
CA VAL A 127 12.06 -0.26 22.46
C VAL A 127 11.61 -1.51 21.72
N LYS A 128 11.92 -2.68 22.28
CA LYS A 128 11.39 -3.96 21.82
C LYS A 128 10.24 -4.35 22.73
N ILE A 129 9.11 -4.68 22.15
CA ILE A 129 7.94 -5.19 22.87
C ILE A 129 7.61 -6.59 22.36
N ASP A 130 7.28 -7.49 23.26
CA ASP A 130 6.73 -8.79 22.91
C ASP A 130 5.21 -8.65 22.84
N VAL A 131 4.67 -8.65 21.61
CA VAL A 131 3.22 -8.70 21.39
C VAL A 131 2.81 -10.16 21.52
N GLU A 132 2.36 -10.61 22.68
CA GLU A 132 2.02 -12.01 22.95
C GLU A 132 0.63 -12.40 22.41
N ASP A 133 -0.34 -11.48 22.53
CA ASP A 133 -1.74 -11.63 22.08
C ASP A 133 -2.08 -10.57 21.00
N ALA A 134 -3.29 -9.99 21.02
CA ALA A 134 -3.69 -8.95 20.09
C ALA A 134 -3.02 -7.59 20.34
N SER A 135 -2.32 -7.39 21.47
CA SER A 135 -1.69 -6.10 21.77
C SER A 135 -0.57 -6.17 22.81
N ALA A 136 0.30 -5.16 22.82
CA ALA A 136 1.23 -4.88 23.92
C ALA A 136 1.41 -3.38 24.15
N ASP A 137 1.56 -3.01 25.41
CA ASP A 137 1.78 -1.62 25.83
C ASP A 137 3.24 -1.23 25.71
N PHE A 138 3.49 0.04 25.41
CA PHE A 138 4.80 0.65 25.44
C PHE A 138 4.77 2.01 26.16
N ASN A 139 5.92 2.36 26.72
CA ASN A 139 6.13 3.64 27.37
C ASN A 139 7.55 4.15 27.10
N ILE A 140 7.69 5.30 26.42
CA ILE A 140 8.97 5.84 25.99
C ILE A 140 9.07 7.31 26.40
N GLU A 141 10.12 7.66 27.16
CA GLU A 141 10.40 9.04 27.56
C GLU A 141 11.29 9.76 26.54
N SER A 142 11.02 11.04 26.26
CA SER A 142 11.89 11.92 25.46
C SER A 142 12.07 13.28 26.12
N SER A 143 13.19 13.96 25.84
CA SER A 143 13.42 15.33 26.34
C SER A 143 12.82 16.34 25.38
N GLY A 144 12.98 16.09 24.08
CA GLY A 144 12.33 16.80 22.99
C GLY A 144 10.88 16.38 22.80
N LYS A 145 10.12 17.25 22.12
CA LYS A 145 8.72 17.01 21.81
C LYS A 145 8.59 15.80 20.86
N PRO A 146 7.79 14.78 21.19
CA PRO A 146 7.53 13.66 20.29
C PRO A 146 6.90 14.11 18.97
N LEU A 147 7.40 13.55 17.87
CA LEU A 147 6.91 13.78 16.51
C LEU A 147 6.02 12.62 16.06
N GLU A 148 6.53 11.39 16.15
CA GLU A 148 5.82 10.19 15.71
C GLU A 148 6.31 8.92 16.42
N VAL A 149 5.43 7.91 16.45
CA VAL A 149 5.76 6.53 16.82
C VAL A 149 5.78 5.69 15.55
N VAL A 150 6.90 5.02 15.28
CA VAL A 150 7.10 4.17 14.11
C VAL A 150 7.21 2.71 14.55
N ILE A 151 6.32 1.87 14.03
CA ILE A 151 6.36 0.42 14.24
C ILE A 151 7.27 -0.21 13.20
N ASP A 152 8.18 -1.06 13.69
CA ASP A 152 9.17 -1.78 12.90
C ASP A 152 9.93 -0.84 11.94
N PRO A 153 10.74 0.09 12.49
CA PRO A 153 11.44 1.10 11.70
C PRO A 153 12.43 0.47 10.70
N ASN A 154 12.85 -0.77 10.95
CA ASN A 154 13.84 -1.52 10.18
C ASN A 154 13.23 -2.58 9.24
N PHE A 155 11.90 -2.60 9.09
CA PHE A 155 11.18 -3.52 8.20
C PHE A 155 11.56 -5.00 8.44
N LYS A 156 11.69 -5.41 9.70
CA LYS A 156 11.98 -6.79 10.11
C LYS A 156 10.77 -7.69 9.97
N LEU A 157 9.58 -7.15 10.21
CA LEU A 157 8.32 -7.88 10.20
C LEU A 157 7.76 -7.93 8.78
N LEU A 158 7.15 -9.07 8.44
CA LEU A 158 6.36 -9.17 7.23
C LEU A 158 5.13 -8.27 7.39
N ARG A 159 5.04 -7.23 6.56
CA ARG A 159 3.87 -6.34 6.45
C ARG A 159 3.54 -6.09 4.99
N ILE A 160 2.24 -5.93 4.70
CA ILE A 160 1.83 -5.39 3.40
C ILE A 160 2.23 -3.91 3.40
N SER A 161 3.05 -3.49 2.43
CA SER A 161 3.42 -2.07 2.32
C SER A 161 2.18 -1.20 2.16
N GLN A 162 2.23 0.03 2.68
CA GLN A 162 1.13 0.98 2.54
C GLN A 162 0.74 1.17 1.07
N ASP A 163 1.73 1.30 0.18
CA ASP A 163 1.52 1.42 -1.27
C ASP A 163 0.79 0.21 -1.85
N LEU A 164 1.09 -1.01 -1.39
CA LEU A 164 0.42 -2.22 -1.84
C LEU A 164 -1.00 -2.30 -1.30
N ARG A 165 -1.27 -1.83 -0.06
CA ARG A 165 -2.63 -1.71 0.48
C ARG A 165 -3.47 -0.74 -0.34
N VAL A 166 -2.95 0.46 -0.57
CA VAL A 166 -3.56 1.49 -1.42
C VAL A 166 -3.87 0.91 -2.80
N SER A 167 -2.89 0.27 -3.43
CA SER A 167 -3.03 -0.32 -4.76
C SER A 167 -4.06 -1.46 -4.80
N SER A 168 -4.12 -2.31 -3.78
CA SER A 168 -5.07 -3.42 -3.68
C SER A 168 -6.51 -2.91 -3.60
N ILE A 169 -6.76 -1.95 -2.70
CA ILE A 169 -8.08 -1.34 -2.51
C ILE A 169 -8.50 -0.61 -3.80
N ALA A 170 -7.59 0.20 -4.38
CA ALA A 170 -7.89 0.93 -5.60
C ALA A 170 -8.15 0.01 -6.80
N ARG A 171 -7.47 -1.14 -6.91
CA ARG A 171 -7.77 -2.15 -7.94
C ARG A 171 -9.16 -2.74 -7.79
N ARG A 172 -9.61 -3.01 -6.57
CA ARG A 172 -11.00 -3.44 -6.32
C ARG A 172 -11.99 -2.35 -6.77
N GLY A 173 -11.70 -1.08 -6.49
CA GLY A 173 -12.51 0.04 -6.98
C GLY A 173 -12.62 0.08 -8.50
N ILE A 174 -11.52 -0.17 -9.22
CA ILE A 174 -11.52 -0.23 -10.70
C ILE A 174 -12.34 -1.41 -11.21
N GLU A 175 -12.24 -2.57 -10.58
CA GLU A 175 -13.03 -3.74 -10.98
C GLU A 175 -14.53 -3.48 -10.81
N GLN A 176 -14.91 -2.94 -9.66
CA GLN A 176 -16.31 -2.55 -9.41
C GLN A 176 -16.79 -1.46 -10.36
N PHE A 177 -15.92 -0.53 -10.74
CA PHE A 177 -16.25 0.49 -11.74
C PHE A 177 -16.52 -0.14 -13.11
N ARG A 178 -15.71 -1.12 -13.53
CA ARG A 178 -15.91 -1.86 -14.79
C ARG A 178 -17.19 -2.69 -14.80
N GLU A 179 -17.56 -3.24 -13.65
CA GLU A 179 -18.83 -3.97 -13.45
C GLU A 179 -20.05 -3.04 -13.39
N GLY A 180 -19.87 -1.71 -13.35
CA GLY A 180 -20.95 -0.73 -13.23
C GLY A 180 -21.44 -0.52 -11.78
N ASN A 181 -20.78 -1.15 -10.80
CA ASN A 181 -21.09 -1.03 -9.38
C ASN A 181 -20.52 0.28 -8.81
N TYR A 182 -21.03 1.42 -9.27
CA TYR A 182 -20.43 2.73 -9.01
C TYR A 182 -20.33 3.11 -7.52
N VAL A 183 -21.32 2.72 -6.71
CA VAL A 183 -21.32 3.03 -5.26
C VAL A 183 -20.16 2.31 -4.56
N GLU A 184 -19.99 1.01 -4.83
CA GLU A 184 -18.89 0.22 -4.27
C GLU A 184 -17.55 0.74 -4.78
N ALA A 185 -17.44 1.04 -6.08
CA ALA A 185 -16.24 1.60 -6.67
C ALA A 185 -15.80 2.90 -5.96
N GLN A 186 -16.73 3.83 -5.74
CA GLN A 186 -16.46 5.07 -5.01
C GLN A 186 -15.99 4.79 -3.58
N GLN A 187 -16.66 3.90 -2.84
CA GLN A 187 -16.26 3.54 -1.47
C GLN A 187 -14.83 2.99 -1.40
N GLN A 188 -14.44 2.13 -2.36
CA GLN A 188 -13.09 1.60 -2.43
C GLN A 188 -12.06 2.71 -2.73
N PHE A 189 -12.34 3.60 -3.69
CA PHE A 189 -11.44 4.72 -3.97
C PHE A 189 -11.29 5.68 -2.78
N GLU A 190 -12.38 6.01 -2.08
CA GLU A 190 -12.33 6.82 -0.88
C GLU A 190 -11.55 6.13 0.26
N ALA A 191 -11.70 4.81 0.41
CA ALA A 191 -10.91 4.03 1.36
C ALA A 191 -9.41 4.07 1.02
N ALA A 192 -9.05 4.01 -0.26
CA ALA A 192 -7.66 4.13 -0.70
C ALA A 192 -7.10 5.55 -0.46
N LEU A 193 -7.90 6.60 -0.68
CA LEU A 193 -7.50 7.99 -0.38
C LEU A 193 -7.34 8.28 1.11
N LYS A 194 -8.04 7.54 2.00
CA LYS A 194 -7.79 7.63 3.45
C LYS A 194 -6.37 7.21 3.81
N LEU A 195 -5.79 6.28 3.05
CA LEU A 195 -4.43 5.75 3.25
C LEU A 195 -3.36 6.60 2.54
N ASP A 196 -3.67 7.19 1.39
CA ASP A 196 -2.81 8.11 0.65
C ASP A 196 -3.64 9.25 0.04
N ARG A 197 -3.67 10.39 0.75
CA ARG A 197 -4.54 11.54 0.41
C ARG A 197 -4.08 12.34 -0.80
N SER A 198 -2.84 12.16 -1.27
CA SER A 198 -2.29 12.90 -2.41
C SER A 198 -2.18 12.04 -3.67
N ASN A 199 -2.75 10.84 -3.67
CA ASN A 199 -2.63 9.89 -4.76
C ASN A 199 -3.36 10.35 -6.04
N SER A 200 -2.62 10.89 -7.00
CA SER A 200 -3.17 11.37 -8.27
C SER A 200 -3.88 10.28 -9.08
N TRP A 201 -3.44 9.03 -8.98
CA TRP A 201 -4.06 7.93 -9.74
C TRP A 201 -5.46 7.59 -9.23
N ILE A 202 -5.68 7.64 -7.91
CA ILE A 202 -7.01 7.39 -7.33
C ILE A 202 -7.98 8.53 -7.65
N TYR A 203 -7.54 9.78 -7.52
CA TYR A 203 -8.35 10.93 -7.95
C TYR A 203 -8.72 10.86 -9.43
N TYR A 204 -7.82 10.37 -10.28
CA TYR A 204 -8.11 10.21 -11.71
C TYR A 204 -9.25 9.21 -11.95
N HIS A 205 -9.25 8.06 -11.26
CA HIS A 205 -10.33 7.08 -11.38
C HIS A 205 -11.64 7.56 -10.78
N LEU A 206 -11.63 8.29 -9.66
CA LEU A 206 -12.84 8.96 -9.15
C LEU A 206 -13.38 9.99 -10.16
N GLY A 207 -12.50 10.76 -10.80
CA GLY A 207 -12.90 11.69 -11.86
C GLY A 207 -13.56 10.99 -13.04
N LEU A 208 -13.01 9.85 -13.49
CA LEU A 208 -13.62 9.03 -14.53
C LEU A 208 -14.98 8.45 -14.11
N LEU A 209 -15.09 7.97 -12.87
CA LEU A 209 -16.33 7.45 -12.31
C LEU A 209 -17.43 8.52 -12.32
N PHE A 210 -17.13 9.72 -11.82
CA PHE A 210 -18.10 10.82 -11.82
C PHE A 210 -18.44 11.32 -13.23
N LEU A 211 -17.48 11.29 -14.16
CA LEU A 211 -17.73 11.63 -15.56
C LEU A 211 -18.73 10.65 -16.19
N GLU A 212 -18.59 9.35 -15.92
CA GLU A 212 -19.50 8.30 -16.39
C GLU A 212 -20.91 8.44 -15.79
N GLN A 213 -20.99 8.80 -14.50
CA GLN A 213 -22.25 9.13 -13.81
C GLN A 213 -22.85 10.46 -14.25
N ARG A 214 -22.20 11.19 -15.17
CA ARG A 214 -22.58 12.55 -15.62
C ARG A 214 -22.59 13.59 -14.50
N ASN A 215 -21.90 13.32 -13.40
CA ASN A 215 -21.65 14.27 -12.33
C ASN A 215 -20.40 15.11 -12.66
N TYR A 216 -20.56 16.00 -13.62
CA TYR A 216 -19.44 16.70 -14.25
C TYR A 216 -18.68 17.62 -13.29
N ASP A 217 -19.36 18.22 -12.30
CA ASP A 217 -18.70 19.07 -11.30
C ASP A 217 -17.74 18.26 -10.41
N LEU A 218 -18.20 17.12 -9.88
CA LEU A 218 -17.33 16.23 -9.11
C LEU A 218 -16.21 15.66 -9.96
N ALA A 219 -16.48 15.35 -11.23
CA ALA A 219 -15.43 14.88 -12.16
C ALA A 219 -14.32 15.93 -12.31
N ILE A 220 -14.69 17.19 -12.57
CA ILE A 220 -13.75 18.31 -12.72
C ILE A 220 -12.92 18.50 -11.45
N ASP A 221 -13.55 18.48 -10.27
CA ASP A 221 -12.84 18.69 -9.01
C ASP A 221 -11.85 17.56 -8.71
N ASN A 222 -12.22 16.31 -9.01
CA ASN A 222 -11.29 15.19 -8.90
C ASN A 222 -10.14 15.31 -9.90
N PHE A 223 -10.37 15.72 -11.16
CA PHE A 223 -9.28 15.95 -12.11
C PHE A 223 -8.37 17.12 -11.70
N LYS A 224 -8.88 18.15 -11.03
CA LYS A 224 -8.02 19.19 -10.41
C LYS A 224 -7.18 18.59 -9.28
N ALA A 225 -7.76 17.71 -8.45
CA ALA A 225 -7.04 17.04 -7.38
C ALA A 225 -5.91 16.14 -7.92
N VAL A 226 -6.06 15.53 -9.11
CA VAL A 226 -4.95 14.84 -9.80
C VAL A 226 -3.76 15.78 -9.98
N LEU A 227 -4.00 17.01 -10.45
CA LEU A 227 -2.97 18.01 -10.72
C LEU A 227 -2.33 18.60 -9.45
N GLY A 228 -3.02 18.53 -8.31
CA GLY A 228 -2.50 18.93 -6.99
C GLY A 228 -1.82 17.80 -6.21
N GLY A 229 -1.84 16.56 -6.73
CA GLY A 229 -1.32 15.37 -6.06
C GLY A 229 0.10 14.98 -6.49
N THR A 230 0.42 13.70 -6.33
CA THR A 230 1.75 13.13 -6.61
C THR A 230 2.15 13.11 -8.09
N LEU A 231 1.18 13.18 -9.01
CA LEU A 231 1.37 13.06 -10.46
C LEU A 231 2.18 11.82 -10.86
N ARG A 232 1.87 10.69 -10.22
CA ARG A 232 2.46 9.39 -10.54
C ARG A 232 1.39 8.44 -11.08
N PRO A 233 1.54 7.95 -12.31
CA PRO A 233 2.56 8.31 -13.32
C PRO A 233 2.37 9.71 -13.95
N ALA A 234 3.43 10.27 -14.53
CA ALA A 234 3.47 11.66 -15.02
C ALA A 234 2.44 11.97 -16.13
N TRP A 235 2.09 10.98 -16.95
CA TRP A 235 1.07 11.11 -18.01
C TRP A 235 -0.30 11.50 -17.48
N LEU A 236 -0.57 11.29 -16.17
CA LEU A 236 -1.81 11.70 -15.52
C LEU A 236 -2.08 13.20 -15.68
N ALA A 237 -1.05 14.03 -15.74
CA ALA A 237 -1.23 15.47 -15.92
C ALA A 237 -1.94 15.81 -17.25
N VAL A 238 -1.57 15.10 -18.33
CA VAL A 238 -2.17 15.28 -19.66
C VAL A 238 -3.60 14.73 -19.67
N TRP A 239 -3.76 13.47 -19.26
CA TRP A 239 -5.06 12.82 -19.29
C TRP A 239 -6.09 13.47 -18.36
N ALA A 240 -5.69 13.99 -17.19
CA ALA A 240 -6.58 14.75 -16.34
C ALA A 240 -7.06 16.05 -17.00
N ASN A 241 -6.19 16.76 -17.72
CA ASN A 241 -6.61 17.95 -18.48
C ASN A 241 -7.56 17.59 -19.64
N ILE A 242 -7.31 16.48 -20.35
CA ILE A 242 -8.22 16.00 -21.40
C ILE A 242 -9.59 15.67 -20.80
N LYS A 243 -9.63 14.83 -19.75
CA LYS A 243 -10.90 14.39 -19.15
C LYS A 243 -11.65 15.53 -18.45
N MET A 244 -10.95 16.48 -17.86
CA MET A 244 -11.54 17.72 -17.37
C MET A 244 -12.13 18.55 -18.53
N GLY A 245 -11.47 18.60 -19.68
CA GLY A 245 -12.03 19.20 -20.90
C GLY A 245 -13.31 18.51 -21.35
N ASN A 246 -13.34 17.17 -21.36
CA ASN A 246 -14.53 16.39 -21.69
C ASN A 246 -15.69 16.71 -20.74
N ALA A 247 -15.41 16.83 -19.44
CA ALA A 247 -16.42 17.21 -18.46
C ALA A 247 -16.97 18.63 -18.70
N TYR A 248 -16.12 19.60 -19.07
CA TYR A 248 -16.57 20.94 -19.44
C TYR A 248 -17.42 20.96 -20.72
N ASP A 249 -17.02 20.23 -21.77
CA ASP A 249 -17.82 20.10 -23.00
C ASP A 249 -19.19 19.50 -22.71
N ALA A 250 -19.25 18.44 -21.88
CA ALA A 250 -20.49 17.80 -21.49
C ALA A 250 -21.42 18.72 -20.69
N LYS A 251 -20.87 19.73 -19.99
CA LYS A 251 -21.63 20.80 -19.33
C LYS A 251 -22.05 21.94 -20.28
N GLY A 252 -21.56 21.95 -21.52
CA GLY A 252 -21.73 23.05 -22.47
C GLY A 252 -20.75 24.22 -22.27
N ASP A 253 -19.74 24.10 -21.41
CA ASP A 253 -18.71 25.11 -21.17
C ASP A 253 -17.52 24.92 -22.12
N ARG A 254 -17.77 25.09 -23.41
CA ARG A 254 -16.77 24.92 -24.48
C ARG A 254 -15.51 25.78 -24.27
N PRO A 255 -15.59 27.05 -23.84
CA PRO A 255 -14.40 27.86 -23.60
C PRO A 255 -13.44 27.23 -22.57
N ARG A 256 -13.96 26.72 -21.44
CA ARG A 256 -13.12 26.05 -20.44
C ARG A 256 -12.63 24.68 -20.92
N ALA A 257 -13.42 23.97 -21.72
CA ALA A 257 -12.99 22.72 -22.32
C ALA A 257 -11.78 22.90 -23.23
N VAL A 258 -11.84 23.87 -24.17
CA VAL A 258 -10.73 24.19 -25.07
C VAL A 258 -9.48 24.64 -24.30
N ALA A 259 -9.64 25.43 -23.24
CA ALA A 259 -8.53 25.80 -22.37
C ALA A 259 -7.90 24.60 -21.65
N ALA A 260 -8.68 23.59 -21.27
CA ALA A 260 -8.16 22.34 -20.71
C ALA A 260 -7.41 21.51 -21.77
N TYR A 261 -7.95 21.36 -22.98
CA TYR A 261 -7.26 20.65 -24.06
C TYR A 261 -5.95 21.33 -24.47
N LYS A 262 -5.92 22.66 -24.53
CA LYS A 262 -4.69 23.41 -24.81
C LYS A 262 -3.61 23.22 -23.73
N ARG A 263 -4.02 23.10 -22.46
CA ARG A 263 -3.09 22.74 -21.37
C ARG A 263 -2.53 21.32 -21.57
N ALA A 264 -3.38 20.36 -21.92
CA ALA A 264 -2.94 19.00 -22.24
C ALA A 264 -1.98 18.95 -23.45
N GLU A 265 -2.22 19.75 -24.48
CA GLU A 265 -1.33 19.93 -25.63
C GLU A 265 0.05 20.44 -25.21
N THR A 266 0.07 21.49 -24.38
CA THR A 266 1.31 22.14 -23.91
C THR A 266 2.17 21.20 -23.08
N LEU A 267 1.56 20.29 -22.31
CA LEU A 267 2.26 19.30 -21.52
C LEU A 267 2.95 18.21 -22.37
N GLY A 268 2.49 17.99 -23.61
CA GLY A 268 3.21 17.25 -24.65
C GLY A 268 3.34 15.72 -24.50
N ASP A 269 3.09 15.14 -23.32
CA ASP A 269 3.10 13.67 -23.14
C ASP A 269 2.07 13.01 -24.07
N ASN A 270 2.48 11.94 -24.75
CA ASN A 270 1.66 11.23 -25.74
C ASN A 270 1.39 9.77 -25.35
N TYR A 271 1.40 9.45 -24.06
CA TYR A 271 0.98 8.16 -23.56
C TYR A 271 -0.47 7.85 -23.99
N ASP A 272 -0.70 6.65 -24.49
CA ASP A 272 -2.00 6.17 -24.99
C ASP A 272 -2.64 7.11 -26.03
N LYS A 273 -1.81 7.72 -26.89
CA LYS A 273 -2.27 8.62 -27.97
C LYS A 273 -2.99 9.88 -27.46
N ALA A 274 -2.61 10.38 -26.29
CA ALA A 274 -3.21 11.56 -25.68
C ALA A 274 -3.25 12.78 -26.63
N GLN A 275 -2.22 12.99 -27.44
CA GLN A 275 -2.17 14.15 -28.35
C GLN A 275 -3.13 14.01 -29.53
N GLU A 276 -3.46 12.78 -29.95
CA GLU A 276 -4.52 12.53 -30.92
C GLU A 276 -5.89 12.86 -30.33
N ALA A 277 -6.12 12.47 -29.07
CA ALA A 277 -7.34 12.81 -28.33
C ALA A 277 -7.49 14.33 -28.15
N VAL A 278 -6.41 15.05 -27.83
CA VAL A 278 -6.40 16.52 -27.76
C VAL A 278 -6.85 17.14 -29.08
N LYS A 279 -6.23 16.75 -30.21
CA LYS A 279 -6.60 17.26 -31.53
C LYS A 279 -8.06 16.98 -31.87
N LYS A 280 -8.52 15.75 -31.58
CA LYS A 280 -9.93 15.36 -31.75
C LYS A 280 -10.85 16.32 -30.97
N TYR A 281 -10.61 16.50 -29.68
CA TYR A 281 -11.52 17.27 -28.83
C TYR A 281 -11.39 18.79 -28.96
N GLN A 282 -10.26 19.29 -29.47
CA GLN A 282 -10.14 20.69 -29.91
C GLN A 282 -10.99 20.95 -31.17
N ALA A 283 -11.04 20.01 -32.12
CA ALA A 283 -11.82 20.14 -33.34
C ALA A 283 -13.32 19.92 -33.10
N THR A 284 -13.68 18.89 -32.33
CA THR A 284 -15.08 18.49 -32.08
C THR A 284 -15.33 18.38 -30.58
N PRO A 285 -16.37 19.03 -30.02
CA PRO A 285 -16.72 18.88 -28.61
C PRO A 285 -16.94 17.42 -28.23
N TYR A 286 -16.52 17.05 -27.01
CA TYR A 286 -16.85 15.74 -26.46
C TYR A 286 -18.37 15.62 -26.24
N ASP A 287 -18.98 14.57 -26.80
CA ASP A 287 -20.37 14.22 -26.53
C ASP A 287 -20.45 12.99 -25.59
N PRO A 288 -21.00 13.13 -24.37
CA PRO A 288 -21.18 12.02 -23.44
C PRO A 288 -22.25 11.00 -23.88
N ARG A 289 -22.92 11.19 -25.02
CA ARG A 289 -23.90 10.25 -25.60
C ARG A 289 -23.32 9.43 -26.74
N GLU A 290 -22.19 9.86 -27.32
CA GLU A 290 -21.47 9.05 -28.30
C GLU A 290 -20.91 7.82 -27.60
N LYS A 291 -21.40 6.63 -27.98
CA LYS A 291 -20.84 5.36 -27.49
C LYS A 291 -19.38 5.30 -27.90
N THR A 292 -18.49 5.48 -26.92
CA THR A 292 -17.08 5.19 -27.14
C THR A 292 -16.98 3.67 -27.21
N ASN A 293 -16.64 3.10 -28.36
CA ASN A 293 -16.24 1.70 -28.47
C ASN A 293 -14.95 1.55 -27.64
N ALA A 294 -15.09 1.37 -26.34
CA ALA A 294 -13.99 1.20 -25.42
C ALA A 294 -13.41 -0.19 -25.65
N THR A 295 -12.37 -0.25 -26.48
CA THR A 295 -11.36 -1.31 -26.37
C THR A 295 -10.92 -1.34 -24.91
N ALA A 296 -11.27 -2.43 -24.24
CA ALA A 296 -10.77 -2.76 -22.93
C ALA A 296 -9.25 -2.60 -22.91
N VAL A 297 -8.77 -1.69 -22.08
CA VAL A 297 -7.36 -1.60 -21.72
C VAL A 297 -7.02 -2.92 -21.02
N LYS A 298 -6.27 -3.78 -21.72
CA LYS A 298 -5.57 -4.93 -21.16
C LYS A 298 -4.42 -4.45 -20.29
#